data_AF-E9MW82-F1
#
_entry.id   AF-E9MW82-F1
#
_cell.length_a   1.000
_cell.length_b   1.000
_cell.length_c   1.000
_cell.angle_alpha   90.00
_cell.angle_beta   90.00
_cell.angle_gamma   90.00
#
_symmetry.space_group_name_H-M   'P 1'
#
loop_
_entity.id
_entity.type
_entity.pdbx_description
1 polymer ?
#
loop_
_entity_poly.entity_id
_entity_poly.type
_entity_poly.pdbx_seq_one_letter_code
_entity_poly.pdbx_strand_id
1 'polypeptide(L)'
;TTVHWHGLEVPLKMDGSPFISQPPVEPGESFTYEFTINQNGTFFYHSHGAMQEMMGMIGLFVVHPKTPNKPHCHKDFGLILQEFALLPNNPVPNSLAMEFNWLTINGKAGPATTPLIVKQGERIRLRVVNLGMDHHPMHIHGHQFYVTGTEGGRIPEMAWYPGNTVLVGVAQARDVEFEAIYPGNWMFHCHLL
;
A
#
# COMPACT_ATOMS: atom_id res chain seq x y z
N THR A 1 -8.09 -20.59 1.84
CA THR A 1 -7.68 -19.20 1.50
C THR A 1 -8.71 -18.56 0.60
N THR A 2 -8.88 -17.25 0.64
CA THR A 2 -9.63 -16.47 -0.37
C THR A 2 -8.85 -15.19 -0.64
N VAL A 3 -9.12 -14.49 -1.74
CA VAL A 3 -8.51 -13.18 -2.04
C VAL A 3 -9.59 -12.12 -2.02
N HIS A 4 -9.44 -11.12 -1.16
CA HIS A 4 -10.29 -9.93 -1.17
C HIS A 4 -9.64 -8.78 -1.92
N TRP A 5 -10.44 -8.07 -2.71
CA TRP A 5 -10.02 -6.98 -3.57
C TRP A 5 -10.34 -5.64 -2.92
N HIS A 6 -9.53 -5.25 -1.94
CA HIS A 6 -9.81 -4.13 -1.05
C HIS A 6 -9.99 -2.81 -1.81
N GLY A 7 -11.18 -2.22 -1.65
CA GLY A 7 -11.58 -0.97 -2.27
C GLY A 7 -12.15 -1.12 -3.68
N LEU A 8 -12.11 -2.30 -4.31
CA LEU A 8 -12.72 -2.53 -5.61
C LEU A 8 -14.23 -2.76 -5.52
N GLU A 9 -15.00 -2.02 -6.33
CA GLU A 9 -16.41 -2.32 -6.60
C GLU A 9 -16.54 -3.61 -7.43
N VAL A 10 -16.73 -4.74 -6.75
CA VAL A 10 -16.91 -6.07 -7.38
C VAL A 10 -18.27 -6.68 -7.04
N PRO A 11 -18.82 -7.56 -7.90
CA PRO A 11 -20.01 -8.33 -7.54
C PRO A 11 -19.77 -9.14 -6.27
N LEU A 12 -20.79 -9.28 -5.42
CA LEU A 12 -20.68 -9.97 -4.12
C LEU A 12 -19.98 -11.34 -4.23
N LYS A 13 -20.28 -12.14 -5.25
CA LYS A 13 -19.68 -13.48 -5.45
C LYS A 13 -18.17 -13.48 -5.76
N MET A 14 -17.61 -12.31 -6.02
CA MET A 14 -16.19 -12.09 -6.36
C MET A 14 -15.46 -11.29 -5.28
N ASP A 15 -16.13 -10.99 -4.16
CA ASP A 15 -15.58 -10.17 -3.08
C ASP A 15 -14.49 -10.88 -2.28
N GLY A 16 -14.55 -12.21 -2.15
CA GLY A 16 -13.52 -13.00 -1.47
C GLY A 16 -13.63 -13.05 0.05
N SER A 17 -14.68 -12.49 0.67
CA SER A 17 -14.98 -12.72 2.09
C SER A 17 -15.50 -14.15 2.35
N PRO A 18 -14.77 -14.99 3.10
CA PRO A 18 -15.14 -16.38 3.32
C PRO A 18 -16.42 -16.49 4.15
N PHE A 19 -17.26 -17.47 3.83
CA PHE A 19 -18.57 -17.74 4.46
C PHE A 19 -19.64 -16.64 4.24
N ILE A 20 -19.29 -15.54 3.55
CA ILE A 20 -20.23 -14.50 3.13
C ILE A 20 -20.38 -14.51 1.61
N SER A 21 -19.29 -14.25 0.88
CA SER A 21 -19.29 -14.18 -0.59
C SER A 21 -19.04 -15.52 -1.26
N GLN A 22 -18.21 -16.37 -0.64
CA GLN A 22 -17.79 -17.67 -1.14
C GLN A 22 -17.28 -18.58 -0.02
N PRO A 23 -17.23 -19.91 -0.22
CA PRO A 23 -16.43 -20.80 0.62
C PRO A 23 -14.93 -20.52 0.48
N PRO A 24 -14.11 -20.84 1.50
CA PRO A 24 -12.66 -20.87 1.36
C PRO A 24 -12.22 -21.78 0.21
N VAL A 25 -11.17 -21.38 -0.52
CA VAL A 25 -10.44 -22.27 -1.42
C VAL A 25 -9.60 -23.22 -0.56
N GLU A 26 -9.95 -24.49 -0.61
CA GLU A 26 -9.29 -25.55 0.15
C GLU A 26 -7.92 -25.92 -0.45
N PRO A 27 -7.03 -26.59 0.31
CA PRO A 27 -5.75 -27.05 -0.21
C PRO A 27 -5.93 -27.94 -1.46
N GLY A 28 -5.25 -27.58 -2.55
CA GLY A 28 -5.33 -28.29 -3.83
C GLY A 28 -6.47 -27.85 -4.75
N GLU A 29 -7.40 -27.04 -4.25
CA GLU A 29 -8.53 -26.52 -5.03
C GLU A 29 -8.19 -25.21 -5.74
N SER A 30 -9.08 -24.77 -6.63
CA SER A 30 -8.95 -23.52 -7.38
C SER A 30 -10.25 -22.74 -7.40
N PHE A 31 -10.14 -21.42 -7.49
CA PHE A 31 -11.27 -20.51 -7.68
C PHE A 31 -10.88 -19.40 -8.65
N THR A 32 -11.79 -19.03 -9.53
CA THR A 32 -11.58 -17.98 -10.53
C THR A 32 -12.39 -16.74 -10.17
N TYR A 33 -11.70 -15.62 -9.96
CA TYR A 33 -12.33 -14.31 -9.82
C TYR A 33 -12.51 -13.67 -11.20
N GLU A 34 -13.73 -13.23 -11.52
CA GLU A 34 -14.05 -12.55 -12.77
C GLU A 34 -14.97 -11.34 -12.50
N PHE A 35 -14.47 -10.13 -12.77
CA PHE A 35 -15.21 -8.90 -12.57
C PHE A 35 -14.67 -7.77 -13.46
N THR A 36 -15.47 -6.73 -13.65
CA THR A 36 -15.11 -5.54 -14.45
C THR A 36 -14.59 -4.44 -13.55
N ILE A 37 -13.48 -3.82 -13.94
CA ILE A 37 -12.92 -2.66 -13.25
C ILE A 37 -13.62 -1.37 -13.74
N ASN A 38 -14.34 -0.71 -12.84
CA ASN A 38 -15.08 0.52 -13.13
C ASN A 38 -14.42 1.81 -12.59
N GLN A 39 -13.45 1.64 -11.69
CA GLN A 39 -12.82 2.69 -10.90
C GLN A 39 -11.32 2.81 -11.24
N ASN A 40 -10.68 3.91 -10.83
CA ASN A 40 -9.23 4.09 -10.96
C ASN A 40 -8.63 4.59 -9.64
N GLY A 41 -7.37 4.25 -9.34
CA GLY A 41 -6.74 4.60 -8.07
C GLY A 41 -5.70 3.61 -7.58
N THR A 42 -5.33 3.77 -6.31
CA THR A 42 -4.47 2.85 -5.55
C THR A 42 -5.35 1.95 -4.70
N PHE A 43 -5.41 0.68 -5.10
CA PHE A 43 -6.08 -0.39 -4.35
C PHE A 43 -5.04 -1.45 -3.99
N PHE A 44 -5.52 -2.50 -3.33
CA PHE A 44 -4.69 -3.63 -2.94
C PHE A 44 -5.57 -4.87 -2.81
N TYR A 45 -4.94 -6.03 -2.76
CA TYR A 45 -5.59 -7.27 -2.45
C TYR A 45 -4.85 -7.96 -1.31
N HIS A 46 -5.57 -8.77 -0.56
CA HIS A 46 -4.99 -9.58 0.49
C HIS A 46 -5.78 -10.87 0.66
N SER A 47 -5.13 -11.86 1.29
CA SER A 47 -5.89 -13.01 1.76
C SER A 47 -6.95 -12.55 2.75
N HIS A 48 -8.16 -13.09 2.65
CA HIS A 48 -9.21 -12.88 3.64
C HIS A 48 -9.39 -14.11 4.55
N GLY A 49 -8.41 -15.02 4.55
CA GLY A 49 -8.22 -16.04 5.58
C GLY A 49 -7.54 -15.43 6.80
N ALA A 50 -7.95 -15.85 8.00
CA ALA A 50 -7.52 -15.25 9.26
C ALA A 50 -5.99 -15.11 9.35
N MET A 51 -5.52 -13.86 9.45
CA MET A 51 -4.12 -13.48 9.70
C MET A 51 -3.12 -13.95 8.65
N GLN A 52 -3.59 -14.31 7.45
CA GLN A 52 -2.71 -14.70 6.33
C GLN A 52 -2.05 -13.48 5.67
N GLU A 53 -2.68 -12.31 5.74
CA GLU A 53 -2.14 -11.02 5.32
C GLU A 53 -0.85 -10.68 6.08
N MET A 54 -0.80 -10.98 7.39
CA MET A 54 0.39 -10.81 8.24
C MET A 54 1.51 -11.81 7.92
N MET A 55 1.21 -12.85 7.13
CA MET A 55 2.20 -13.77 6.58
C MET A 55 2.71 -13.32 5.20
N GLY A 56 2.28 -12.15 4.71
CA GLY A 56 2.67 -11.58 3.43
C GLY A 56 1.78 -11.98 2.25
N MET A 57 0.61 -12.58 2.49
CA MET A 57 -0.37 -12.88 1.44
C MET A 57 -1.13 -11.62 1.01
N ILE A 58 -0.42 -10.71 0.35
CA ILE A 58 -0.89 -9.37 0.00
C ILE A 58 -0.32 -8.89 -1.33
N GLY A 59 -0.90 -7.83 -1.90
CA GLY A 59 -0.29 -7.12 -3.02
C GLY A 59 -0.99 -5.80 -3.36
N LEU A 60 -0.28 -4.92 -4.08
CA LEU A 60 -0.85 -3.70 -4.64
C LEU A 60 -1.68 -4.01 -5.89
N PHE A 61 -2.75 -3.24 -6.07
CA PHE A 61 -3.60 -3.26 -7.25
C PHE A 61 -3.83 -1.82 -7.71
N VAL A 62 -3.03 -1.36 -8.68
CA VAL A 62 -3.14 0.00 -9.22
C VAL A 62 -3.97 -0.04 -10.49
N VAL A 63 -5.04 0.76 -10.52
CA VAL A 63 -5.82 0.96 -11.74
C VAL A 63 -5.54 2.34 -12.30
N HIS A 64 -4.93 2.38 -13.48
CA HIS A 64 -4.67 3.64 -14.17
C HIS A 64 -5.96 4.24 -14.75
N PRO A 65 -6.15 5.57 -14.67
CA PRO A 65 -7.28 6.22 -15.29
C PRO A 65 -7.18 6.13 -16.82
N LYS A 66 -8.33 6.07 -17.51
CA LYS A 66 -8.38 6.10 -18.98
C LYS A 66 -7.73 7.37 -19.55
N THR A 67 -7.95 8.50 -18.88
CA THR A 67 -7.29 9.77 -19.17
C THR A 67 -6.23 10.02 -18.11
N PRO A 68 -4.94 10.16 -18.47
CA PRO A 68 -3.87 10.41 -17.51
C PRO A 68 -4.16 11.64 -16.64
N ASN A 69 -4.01 11.46 -15.34
CA ASN A 69 -4.16 12.53 -14.36
C ASN A 69 -3.16 13.65 -14.63
N LYS A 70 -3.61 14.89 -14.43
CA LYS A 70 -2.74 16.08 -14.43
C LYS A 70 -2.51 16.57 -13.00
N PRO A 71 -1.34 17.16 -12.70
CA PRO A 71 -0.12 17.14 -13.53
C PRO A 71 0.45 15.73 -13.70
N HIS A 72 1.22 15.52 -14.78
CA HIS A 72 1.86 14.23 -15.03
C HIS A 72 2.96 13.95 -14.00
N CYS A 73 3.08 12.70 -13.54
CA CYS A 73 4.17 12.25 -12.69
C CYS A 73 5.17 11.43 -13.54
N HIS A 74 6.45 11.78 -13.48
CA HIS A 74 7.52 11.13 -14.23
C HIS A 74 7.86 9.75 -13.64
N LYS A 75 7.66 9.58 -12.33
CA LYS A 75 7.84 8.32 -11.61
C LYS A 75 6.64 8.06 -10.70
N ASP A 76 6.25 6.79 -10.61
CA ASP A 76 5.14 6.31 -9.78
C ASP A 76 5.65 5.08 -9.01
N PHE A 77 5.73 5.16 -7.69
CA PHE A 77 6.27 4.11 -6.82
C PHE A 77 5.17 3.53 -5.94
N GLY A 78 5.03 2.20 -5.95
CA GLY A 78 4.17 1.45 -5.03
C GLY A 78 4.94 0.99 -3.80
N LEU A 79 4.43 1.35 -2.62
CA LEU A 79 5.04 1.08 -1.32
C LEU A 79 3.99 0.43 -0.41
N ILE A 80 4.28 -0.79 0.04
CA ILE A 80 3.46 -1.53 1.00
C ILE A 80 4.18 -1.50 2.33
N LEU A 81 3.52 -0.97 3.34
CA LEU A 81 3.97 -1.05 4.73
C LEU A 81 3.45 -2.37 5.31
N GLN A 82 4.35 -3.12 5.95
CA GLN A 82 4.01 -4.36 6.64
C GLN A 82 4.80 -4.49 7.92
N GLU A 83 4.26 -5.28 8.83
CA GLU A 83 4.84 -5.55 10.13
C GLU A 83 4.91 -7.05 10.36
N PHE A 84 5.97 -7.50 11.01
CA PHE A 84 6.16 -8.90 11.33
C PHE A 84 6.62 -9.06 12.77
N ALA A 85 6.13 -10.12 13.41
CA ALA A 85 6.64 -10.62 14.68
C ALA A 85 7.45 -11.90 14.43
N LEU A 86 8.77 -11.75 14.33
CA LEU A 86 9.70 -12.86 14.09
C LEU A 86 10.46 -13.18 15.36
N LEU A 87 10.17 -14.33 15.96
CA LEU A 87 10.94 -14.82 17.10
C LEU A 87 12.27 -15.44 16.64
N PRO A 88 13.32 -15.40 17.48
CA PRO A 88 14.58 -16.07 17.16
C PRO A 88 14.35 -17.53 16.75
N ASN A 89 15.00 -17.95 15.66
CA ASN A 89 14.94 -19.30 15.08
C ASN A 89 13.56 -19.72 14.52
N ASN A 90 12.60 -18.81 14.35
CA ASN A 90 11.33 -19.13 13.70
C ASN A 90 11.33 -18.67 12.23
N PRO A 91 11.16 -19.58 11.25
CA PRO A 91 11.07 -19.21 9.84
C PRO A 91 9.70 -18.61 9.44
N VAL A 92 8.70 -18.67 10.32
CA VAL A 92 7.34 -18.19 10.06
C VAL A 92 7.00 -17.05 11.05
N PRO A 93 6.45 -15.92 10.59
CA PRO A 93 6.02 -14.85 11.49
C PRO A 93 4.88 -15.32 12.39
N ASN A 94 4.91 -14.88 13.65
CA ASN A 94 3.78 -15.02 14.55
C ASN A 94 2.69 -14.02 14.15
N SER A 95 1.80 -14.42 13.26
CA SER A 95 0.72 -13.57 12.73
C SER A 95 -0.38 -13.25 13.75
N LEU A 96 -0.37 -13.88 14.93
CA LEU A 96 -1.28 -13.59 16.04
C LEU A 96 -0.69 -12.63 17.08
N ALA A 97 0.57 -12.20 16.89
CA ALA A 97 1.18 -11.21 17.75
C ALA A 97 0.48 -9.85 17.59
N MET A 98 0.45 -9.09 18.69
CA MET A 98 0.02 -7.69 18.69
C MET A 98 1.20 -6.74 18.99
N GLU A 99 2.41 -7.28 19.05
CA GLU A 99 3.67 -6.54 19.14
C GLU A 99 4.57 -7.01 18.00
N PHE A 100 5.03 -6.07 17.19
CA PHE A 100 5.84 -6.34 16.00
C PHE A 100 7.27 -5.89 16.21
N ASN A 101 8.23 -6.69 15.77
CA ASN A 101 9.65 -6.41 15.90
C ASN A 101 10.36 -6.12 14.57
N TRP A 102 9.62 -6.20 13.46
CA TRP A 102 10.09 -5.82 12.13
C TRP A 102 9.05 -4.97 11.43
N LEU A 103 9.42 -3.75 11.09
CA LEU A 103 8.65 -2.86 10.21
C LEU A 103 9.33 -2.83 8.85
N THR A 104 8.56 -2.98 7.80
CA THR A 104 9.09 -3.15 6.44
C THR A 104 8.37 -2.29 5.43
N ILE A 105 9.10 -1.95 4.36
CA ILE A 105 8.55 -1.40 3.13
C ILE A 105 8.83 -2.43 2.04
N ASN A 106 7.78 -2.93 1.38
CA ASN A 106 7.85 -3.98 0.36
C ASN A 106 8.62 -5.23 0.85
N GLY A 107 8.36 -5.66 2.09
CA GLY A 107 8.96 -6.87 2.68
C GLY A 107 10.43 -6.75 3.10
N LYS A 108 11.03 -5.55 3.07
CA LYS A 108 12.38 -5.29 3.56
C LYS A 108 12.40 -4.21 4.63
N ALA A 109 13.16 -4.45 5.70
CA ALA A 109 13.50 -3.43 6.69
C ALA A 109 14.81 -2.73 6.33
N GLY A 110 15.00 -1.50 6.81
CA GLY A 110 16.28 -0.80 6.69
C GLY A 110 17.40 -1.59 7.38
N PRO A 111 18.62 -1.63 6.82
CA PRO A 111 19.10 -0.93 5.61
C PRO A 111 18.91 -1.73 4.30
N ALA A 112 18.16 -2.83 4.30
CA ALA A 112 18.02 -3.73 3.14
C ALA A 112 16.96 -3.28 2.11
N THR A 113 16.39 -2.09 2.28
CA THR A 113 15.42 -1.50 1.34
C THR A 113 16.12 -0.95 0.09
N THR A 114 15.36 -0.85 -1.00
CA THR A 114 15.85 -0.27 -2.26
C THR A 114 15.63 1.25 -2.25
N PRO A 115 16.65 2.08 -2.57
CA PRO A 115 16.46 3.52 -2.66
C PRO A 115 15.55 3.89 -3.84
N LEU A 116 14.72 4.92 -3.65
CA LEU A 116 13.85 5.48 -4.68
C LEU A 116 14.63 6.46 -5.55
N ILE A 117 15.13 6.01 -6.70
CA ILE A 117 15.99 6.82 -7.58
C ILE A 117 15.14 7.70 -8.49
N VAL A 118 15.37 9.01 -8.40
CA VAL A 118 14.66 10.06 -9.17
C VAL A 118 15.66 11.08 -9.71
N LYS A 119 15.26 11.86 -10.72
CA LYS A 119 16.05 12.97 -11.24
C LYS A 119 15.53 14.31 -10.73
N GLN A 120 16.44 15.27 -10.60
CA GLN A 120 16.05 16.65 -10.30
C GLN A 120 15.08 17.18 -11.38
N GLY A 121 14.02 17.86 -10.94
CA GLY A 121 12.94 18.37 -11.79
C GLY A 121 11.84 17.35 -12.09
N GLU A 122 11.98 16.08 -11.71
CA GLU A 122 10.91 15.10 -11.87
C GLU A 122 9.82 15.30 -10.80
N ARG A 123 8.57 15.35 -11.25
CA ARG A 123 7.38 15.14 -10.42
C ARG A 123 7.18 13.66 -10.11
N ILE A 124 7.07 13.30 -8.84
CA ILE A 124 7.06 11.93 -8.33
C ILE A 124 5.71 11.66 -7.64
N ARG A 125 5.17 10.46 -7.82
CA ARG A 125 4.06 9.92 -7.02
C ARG A 125 4.57 8.76 -6.15
N LEU A 126 4.25 8.80 -4.86
CA LEU A 126 4.37 7.66 -3.95
C LEU A 126 2.98 7.19 -3.58
N ARG A 127 2.70 5.90 -3.81
CA ARG A 127 1.47 5.21 -3.40
C ARG A 127 1.80 4.37 -2.20
N VAL A 128 1.42 4.85 -1.02
CA VAL A 128 1.70 4.16 0.23
C VAL A 128 0.45 3.47 0.71
N VAL A 129 0.51 2.15 0.85
CA VAL A 129 -0.57 1.33 1.39
C VAL A 129 -0.07 0.69 2.67
N ASN A 130 -0.89 0.73 3.71
CA ASN A 130 -0.57 0.11 4.98
C ASN A 130 -1.34 -1.21 5.15
N LEU A 131 -0.58 -2.31 5.13
CA LEU A 131 -1.03 -3.67 5.37
C LEU A 131 -0.39 -4.27 6.63
N GLY A 132 0.05 -3.40 7.55
CA GLY A 132 0.38 -3.73 8.94
C GLY A 132 -0.82 -3.51 9.87
N MET A 133 -0.56 -3.58 11.17
CA MET A 133 -1.57 -3.42 12.23
C MET A 133 -1.42 -2.12 13.01
N ASP A 134 -0.29 -1.41 12.87
CA ASP A 134 -0.11 -0.06 13.41
C ASP A 134 -0.31 1.03 12.35
N HIS A 135 -0.53 2.27 12.82
CA HIS A 135 -0.57 3.44 11.95
C HIS A 135 0.84 3.98 11.68
N HIS A 136 1.14 4.30 10.43
CA HIS A 136 2.47 4.77 10.04
C HIS A 136 2.45 6.23 9.56
N PRO A 137 3.03 7.17 10.31
CA PRO A 137 3.29 8.53 9.83
C PRO A 137 4.51 8.53 8.91
N MET A 138 4.29 8.57 7.60
CA MET A 138 5.38 8.51 6.62
C MET A 138 5.92 9.91 6.33
N HIS A 139 7.21 10.12 6.58
CA HIS A 139 7.91 11.39 6.44
C HIS A 139 8.95 11.36 5.31
N ILE A 140 9.05 12.46 4.56
CA ILE A 140 10.11 12.66 3.56
C ILE A 140 10.95 13.88 3.91
N HIS A 141 12.27 13.70 3.90
CA HIS A 141 13.21 14.81 4.09
C HIS A 141 13.33 15.64 2.81
N GLY A 142 13.65 16.93 2.96
CA GLY A 142 14.02 17.82 1.86
C GLY A 142 12.90 18.19 0.88
N HIS A 143 11.69 17.68 1.09
CA HIS A 143 10.54 17.89 0.20
C HIS A 143 9.28 18.21 0.99
N GLN A 144 8.44 19.06 0.41
CA GLN A 144 7.02 19.10 0.71
C GLN A 144 6.28 18.35 -0.40
N PHE A 145 5.19 17.69 -0.05
CA PHE A 145 4.31 17.00 -0.97
C PHE A 145 2.87 17.47 -0.80
N TYR A 146 2.03 17.10 -1.75
CA TYR A 146 0.59 17.19 -1.64
C TYR A 146 0.01 15.78 -1.51
N VAL A 147 -0.96 15.60 -0.62
CA VAL A 147 -1.81 14.40 -0.65
C VAL A 147 -2.79 14.56 -1.80
N THR A 148 -2.76 13.63 -2.76
CA THR A 148 -3.49 13.73 -4.04
C THR A 148 -4.44 12.56 -4.29
N GLY A 149 -4.45 11.56 -3.42
CA GLY A 149 -5.37 10.43 -3.51
C GLY A 149 -5.44 9.63 -2.22
N THR A 150 -6.51 8.86 -2.10
CA THR A 150 -6.77 7.92 -1.00
C THR A 150 -7.15 6.55 -1.58
N GLU A 151 -7.54 5.61 -0.73
CA GLU A 151 -8.18 4.35 -1.12
C GLU A 151 -9.47 4.52 -1.95
N GLY A 152 -10.03 5.73 -2.02
CA GLY A 152 -11.15 6.10 -2.90
C GLY A 152 -10.71 6.61 -4.29
N GLY A 153 -9.42 6.61 -4.60
CA GLY A 153 -8.87 7.15 -5.85
C GLY A 153 -8.34 8.58 -5.73
N ARG A 154 -8.17 9.26 -6.88
CA ARG A 154 -7.62 10.63 -6.92
C ARG A 154 -8.63 11.65 -6.40
N ILE A 155 -8.20 12.50 -5.47
CA ILE A 155 -9.05 13.58 -4.97
C ILE A 155 -8.99 14.80 -5.90
N PRO A 156 -10.05 15.65 -5.94
CA PRO A 156 -10.04 16.89 -6.71
C PRO A 156 -8.86 17.79 -6.32
N GLU A 157 -8.26 18.48 -7.30
CA GLU A 157 -7.07 19.32 -7.08
C GLU A 157 -7.29 20.42 -6.03
N MET A 158 -8.49 20.98 -5.97
CA MET A 158 -8.89 21.96 -4.94
C MET A 158 -8.87 21.41 -3.50
N ALA A 159 -8.85 20.09 -3.33
CA ALA A 159 -8.81 19.42 -2.03
C ALA A 159 -7.40 18.91 -1.68
N TRP A 160 -6.40 19.15 -2.53
CA TRP A 160 -5.02 18.80 -2.22
C TRP A 160 -4.53 19.67 -1.07
N TYR A 161 -3.91 19.03 -0.09
CA TYR A 161 -3.32 19.73 1.04
C TYR A 161 -1.84 19.39 1.15
N PRO A 162 -1.00 20.38 1.52
CA PRO A 162 0.42 20.19 1.64
C PRO A 162 0.77 19.44 2.92
N GLY A 163 1.88 18.71 2.88
CA GLY A 163 2.47 18.04 4.03
C GLY A 163 3.93 17.68 3.77
N ASN A 164 4.61 17.28 4.84
CA ASN A 164 5.91 16.59 4.77
C ASN A 164 5.87 15.25 5.54
N THR A 165 4.79 15.00 6.28
CA THR A 165 4.46 13.74 6.94
C THR A 165 2.98 13.45 6.71
N VAL A 166 2.64 12.21 6.35
CA VAL A 166 1.26 11.77 6.17
C VAL A 166 1.00 10.51 6.99
N LEU A 167 -0.08 10.51 7.77
CA LEU A 167 -0.52 9.30 8.47
C LEU A 167 -1.17 8.35 7.46
N VAL A 168 -0.65 7.12 7.39
CA VAL A 168 -1.26 6.01 6.65
C VAL A 168 -1.87 5.06 7.67
N GLY A 169 -3.20 5.13 7.81
CA GLY A 169 -3.95 4.27 8.73
C GLY A 169 -3.92 2.81 8.31
N VAL A 170 -4.25 1.90 9.22
CA VAL A 170 -4.36 0.46 8.93
C VAL A 170 -5.38 0.26 7.82
N ALA A 171 -5.04 -0.57 6.83
CA ALA A 171 -5.86 -0.84 5.65
C ALA A 171 -6.25 0.44 4.85
N GLN A 172 -5.40 1.47 4.87
CA GLN A 172 -5.58 2.67 4.06
C GLN A 172 -4.50 2.84 3.01
N ALA A 173 -4.83 3.61 1.98
CA ALA A 173 -3.90 4.06 0.95
C ALA A 173 -3.77 5.58 0.97
N ARG A 174 -2.57 6.09 0.72
CA ARG A 174 -2.30 7.51 0.49
C ARG A 174 -1.41 7.67 -0.73
N ASP A 175 -1.86 8.51 -1.66
CA ASP A 175 -1.05 8.95 -2.79
C ASP A 175 -0.49 10.34 -2.48
N VAL A 176 0.83 10.47 -2.43
CA VAL A 176 1.50 11.76 -2.27
C VAL A 176 2.30 12.12 -3.52
N GLU A 177 2.26 13.39 -3.92
CA GLU A 177 2.96 13.91 -5.08
C GLU A 177 3.85 15.09 -4.71
N PHE A 178 5.09 15.10 -5.22
CA PHE A 178 6.05 16.19 -5.02
C PHE A 178 6.95 16.37 -6.24
N GLU A 179 7.65 17.50 -6.30
CA GLU A 179 8.70 17.75 -7.29
C GLU A 179 10.07 17.61 -6.64
N ALA A 180 10.98 16.87 -7.28
CA ALA A 180 12.35 16.70 -6.81
C ALA A 180 13.18 17.96 -7.13
N ILE A 181 13.09 18.99 -6.28
CA ILE A 181 13.70 20.30 -6.54
C ILE A 181 15.20 20.31 -6.21
N TYR A 182 15.58 19.73 -5.07
CA TYR A 182 16.95 19.79 -4.54
C TYR A 182 17.68 18.45 -4.67
N PRO A 183 18.88 18.42 -5.29
CA PRO A 183 19.67 17.21 -5.39
C PRO A 183 20.20 16.80 -4.01
N GLY A 184 20.19 15.50 -3.72
CA GLY A 184 20.68 14.94 -2.47
C GLY A 184 20.13 13.54 -2.18
N ASN A 185 20.66 12.92 -1.12
CA ASN A 185 20.10 11.69 -0.57
C ASN A 185 19.16 12.07 0.58
N TRP A 186 17.87 11.88 0.35
CA TRP A 186 16.82 12.25 1.30
C TRP A 186 16.17 11.00 1.88
N MET A 187 16.01 10.95 3.20
CA MET A 187 15.33 9.82 3.83
C MET A 187 13.82 9.88 3.58
N PHE A 188 13.24 8.72 3.34
CA PHE A 188 11.81 8.49 3.39
C PHE A 188 11.56 7.35 4.38
N HIS A 189 10.85 7.62 5.47
CA HIS A 189 10.73 6.67 6.58
C HIS A 189 9.41 6.84 7.36
N CYS A 190 9.05 5.79 8.09
CA CYS A 190 8.04 5.89 9.15
C CYS A 190 8.60 6.73 10.30
N HIS A 191 7.78 7.63 10.84
CA HIS A 191 8.14 8.59 11.88
C HIS A 191 7.51 8.23 13.24
N LEU A 192 7.24 6.93 13.48
CA LEU A 192 7.09 6.40 14.83
C LEU A 192 8.48 6.45 15.49
N LEU A 193 8.56 7.13 16.63
CA LEU A 193 9.79 7.29 17.42
C LEU A 193 9.86 6.25 18.54
#